data_AF-A0A8F9TVB9-F1
#
_entry.id   AF-A0A8F9TVB9-F1
#
_cell.length_a   1.000
_cell.length_b   1.000
_cell.length_c   1.000
_cell.angle_alpha   90.00
_cell.angle_beta   90.00
_cell.angle_gamma   90.00
#
_symmetry.space_group_name_H-M   'P 1'
#
loop_
_entity.id
_entity.type
_entity.pdbx_description
1 polymer ?
#
loop_
_entity_poly.entity_id
_entity_poly.type
_entity_poly.pdbx_seq_one_letter_code
_entity_poly.pdbx_strand_id
1 'polypeptide(L)'
;MKTFLRSAFVALGVLSVAVFASATPLTQDLGGGLTYYRAHHLPADLPPSELKAGAVVLDLRNVTGDRDAATALAAWLDFRGNAKRAVFVLLNTQTSSSLRQAATAAPGRPGVLTLESASRHATADITVAISPTEDRRAYDALENGTAIADLIAAEPHKERHDEAALARDRLAPAQAEADEDADVGGDEASAAPAAPPAPPPAAPVDAVLQRAVQLHRALVALKKI
;
A
#
# COMPACT_ATOMS: atom_id res chain seq x y z
N MET A 1 25.52 -42.60 66.39
CA MET A 1 24.35 -43.27 65.79
C MET A 1 23.41 -42.21 65.22
N LYS A 2 22.84 -42.51 64.04
CA LYS A 2 21.78 -41.81 63.27
C LYS A 2 22.22 -40.73 62.26
N THR A 3 22.44 -41.24 61.04
CA THR A 3 22.28 -40.66 59.70
C THR A 3 20.87 -40.12 59.41
N PHE A 4 20.76 -39.02 58.64
CA PHE A 4 19.68 -38.63 57.69
C PHE A 4 20.26 -37.47 56.85
N LEU A 5 20.66 -37.57 55.57
CA LEU A 5 20.03 -37.92 54.29
C LEU A 5 18.90 -36.95 53.83
N ARG A 6 19.08 -36.41 52.60
CA ARG A 6 18.08 -35.85 51.64
C ARG A 6 17.77 -34.35 51.80
N SER A 7 17.64 -33.50 50.78
CA SER A 7 17.53 -33.66 49.31
C SER A 7 18.00 -32.37 48.62
N ALA A 8 18.65 -32.52 47.47
CA ALA A 8 18.90 -31.45 46.51
C ALA A 8 17.60 -31.07 45.78
N PHE A 9 17.31 -29.77 45.68
CA PHE A 9 16.36 -29.22 44.71
C PHE A 9 17.16 -28.28 43.80
N VAL A 10 17.55 -28.78 42.63
CA VAL A 10 18.03 -27.94 41.53
C VAL A 10 16.79 -27.61 40.68
N ALA A 11 16.26 -26.40 40.84
CA ALA A 11 15.21 -25.89 39.99
C ALA A 11 15.83 -25.49 38.64
N LEU A 12 15.64 -26.34 37.63
CA LEU A 12 15.99 -26.04 36.25
C LEU A 12 14.91 -25.11 35.69
N GLY A 13 15.14 -23.80 35.80
CA GLY A 13 14.31 -22.78 35.17
C GLY A 13 14.52 -22.81 33.65
N VAL A 14 13.56 -23.35 32.91
CA VAL A 14 13.49 -23.25 31.45
C VAL A 14 13.13 -21.79 31.12
N LEU A 15 14.15 -20.99 30.80
CA LEU A 15 13.97 -19.64 30.28
C LEU A 15 13.55 -19.76 28.81
N SER A 16 12.24 -19.73 28.56
CA SER A 16 11.69 -19.59 27.21
C SER A 16 12.06 -18.22 26.65
N VAL A 17 13.17 -18.16 25.91
CA VAL A 17 13.50 -17.00 25.09
C VAL A 17 12.53 -16.99 23.91
N ALA A 18 11.51 -16.14 23.98
CA ALA A 18 10.69 -15.81 22.84
C ALA A 18 11.60 -15.08 21.82
N VAL A 19 12.00 -15.80 20.77
CA VAL A 19 12.67 -15.20 19.61
C VAL A 19 11.62 -14.38 18.88
N PHE A 20 11.55 -13.09 19.19
CA PHE A 20 10.88 -12.13 18.32
C PHE A 20 11.72 -12.03 17.05
N ALA A 21 11.33 -12.75 16.01
CA ALA A 21 11.87 -12.55 14.67
C ALA A 21 11.50 -11.12 14.25
N SER A 22 12.43 -10.19 14.43
CA SER A 22 12.31 -8.86 13.84
C SER A 22 12.50 -9.05 12.34
N ALA A 23 11.42 -8.89 11.57
CA ALA A 23 11.51 -8.87 10.12
C ALA A 23 12.43 -7.71 9.73
N THR A 24 13.50 -7.98 9.00
CA THR A 24 14.39 -6.94 8.49
C THR A 24 13.59 -6.00 7.59
N PRO A 25 13.69 -4.67 7.75
CA PRO A 25 12.96 -3.74 6.91
C PRO A 25 13.34 -3.92 5.43
N LEU A 26 12.32 -4.03 4.57
CA LEU A 26 12.52 -4.17 3.13
C LEU A 26 13.07 -2.87 2.56
N THR A 27 14.26 -2.94 1.96
CA THR A 27 14.89 -1.81 1.28
C THR A 27 15.07 -2.13 -0.21
N GLN A 28 14.58 -1.26 -1.09
CA GLN A 28 14.69 -1.48 -2.53
C GLN A 28 14.93 -0.19 -3.31
N ASP A 29 15.78 -0.24 -4.33
CA ASP A 29 15.95 0.86 -5.27
C ASP A 29 14.80 0.87 -6.29
N LEU A 30 14.10 2.00 -6.40
CA LEU A 30 13.03 2.20 -7.38
C LEU A 30 13.53 2.92 -8.65
N GLY A 31 14.84 3.17 -8.73
CA GLY A 31 15.50 3.87 -9.82
C GLY A 31 15.41 5.39 -9.71
N GLY A 32 16.26 6.07 -10.47
CA GLY A 32 16.27 7.53 -10.55
C GLY A 32 16.66 8.24 -9.23
N GLY A 33 17.29 7.53 -8.29
CA GLY A 33 17.66 8.09 -6.98
C GLY A 33 16.56 8.03 -5.92
N LEU A 34 15.51 7.23 -6.14
CA LEU A 34 14.43 6.98 -5.19
C LEU A 34 14.60 5.62 -4.51
N THR A 35 14.71 5.61 -3.18
CA THR A 35 14.80 4.37 -2.41
C THR A 35 13.52 4.12 -1.62
N TYR A 36 13.00 2.90 -1.68
CA TYR A 36 11.87 2.41 -0.91
C TYR A 36 12.32 1.75 0.39
N TYR A 37 11.66 2.10 1.49
CA TYR A 37 11.81 1.51 2.82
C TYR A 37 10.45 1.10 3.35
N ARG A 38 10.28 -0.18 3.67
CA ARG A 38 9.13 -0.68 4.41
C ARG A 38 9.49 -0.88 5.87
N ALA A 39 8.75 -0.20 6.75
CA ALA A 39 8.86 -0.44 8.18
C ALA A 39 7.76 -1.39 8.65
N HIS A 40 8.11 -2.24 9.62
CA HIS A 40 7.17 -3.05 10.39
C HIS A 40 7.12 -2.56 11.85
N HIS A 41 8.25 -2.11 12.38
CA HIS A 41 8.42 -1.70 13.77
C HIS A 41 9.29 -0.43 13.88
N LEU A 42 8.71 0.64 14.43
CA LEU A 42 9.45 1.86 14.75
C LEU A 42 9.88 1.87 16.23
N PRO A 43 11.06 2.44 16.56
CA PRO A 43 11.98 3.15 15.66
C PRO A 43 12.99 2.26 14.93
N ALA A 44 13.00 0.95 15.18
CA ALA A 44 14.03 0.03 14.69
C ALA A 44 14.19 0.03 13.16
N ASP A 45 13.08 0.21 12.44
CA ASP A 45 13.04 0.17 10.98
C ASP A 45 13.17 1.55 10.31
N LEU A 46 13.44 2.61 11.08
CA LEU A 46 13.72 3.91 10.47
C LEU A 46 14.98 3.82 9.60
N PRO A 47 14.97 4.43 8.39
CA PRO A 47 16.15 4.39 7.53
C PRO A 47 17.36 5.01 8.23
N PRO A 48 18.57 4.46 8.02
CA PRO A 48 19.76 4.93 8.71
C PRO A 48 20.08 6.39 8.34
N SER A 49 20.66 7.11 9.30
CA SER A 49 20.98 8.54 9.11
C SER A 49 22.03 8.76 8.00
N GLU A 50 22.97 7.82 7.81
CA GLU A 50 24.00 7.90 6.76
C GLU A 50 23.48 7.50 5.37
N LEU A 51 22.17 7.29 5.20
CA LEU A 51 21.63 6.92 3.91
C LEU A 51 22.02 7.95 2.83
N LYS A 52 22.55 7.44 1.71
CA LYS A 52 22.96 8.24 0.55
C LYS A 52 21.95 9.34 0.22
N ALA A 53 22.46 10.46 -0.27
CA ALA A 53 21.62 11.56 -0.74
C ALA A 53 20.66 11.06 -1.82
N GLY A 54 19.38 11.39 -1.68
CA GLY A 54 18.31 10.89 -2.55
C GLY A 54 16.95 11.01 -1.87
N ALA A 55 15.92 10.89 -2.70
CA ALA A 55 14.54 10.84 -2.24
C ALA A 55 14.21 9.46 -1.64
N VAL A 56 13.26 9.43 -0.72
CA VAL A 56 12.88 8.20 -0.02
C VAL A 56 11.36 8.02 -0.06
N VAL A 57 10.90 6.80 -0.30
CA VAL A 57 9.56 6.37 0.07
C VAL A 57 9.66 5.61 1.39
N LEU A 58 9.02 6.10 2.44
CA LEU A 58 8.88 5.42 3.72
C LEU A 58 7.46 4.88 3.84
N ASP A 59 7.31 3.58 3.75
CA ASP A 59 6.03 2.89 3.87
C ASP A 59 5.75 2.53 5.33
N LEU A 60 4.77 3.22 5.91
CA LEU A 60 4.29 3.03 7.27
C LEU A 60 2.89 2.42 7.31
N ARG A 61 2.38 1.93 6.17
CA ARG A 61 1.06 1.27 6.13
C ARG A 61 1.07 0.08 7.09
N ASN A 62 0.02 -0.04 7.89
CA ASN A 62 -0.14 -1.09 8.92
C ASN A 62 0.86 -1.06 10.09
N VAL A 63 1.72 -0.04 10.19
CA VAL A 63 2.65 0.09 11.32
C VAL A 63 1.91 0.60 12.55
N THR A 64 2.06 -0.14 13.65
CA THR A 64 1.60 0.29 14.98
C THR A 64 2.78 0.85 15.77
N GLY A 65 2.50 1.86 16.60
CA GLY A 65 3.52 2.52 17.40
C GLY A 65 2.90 3.38 18.50
N ASP A 66 3.65 3.55 19.58
CA ASP A 66 3.28 4.40 20.70
C ASP A 66 3.80 5.84 20.51
N ARG A 67 3.82 6.62 21.60
CA ARG A 67 4.32 8.00 21.59
C ARG A 67 5.82 8.09 21.34
N ASP A 68 6.58 7.10 21.78
CA ASP A 68 8.05 7.10 21.62
C ASP A 68 8.41 6.83 20.17
N ALA A 69 7.73 5.85 19.54
CA ALA A 69 7.83 5.60 18.11
C ALA A 69 7.44 6.83 17.27
N ALA A 70 6.36 7.53 17.65
CA ALA A 70 5.92 8.76 16.98
C ALA A 70 6.93 9.91 17.12
N THR A 71 7.55 10.05 18.29
CA THR A 71 8.59 11.05 18.55
C THR A 71 9.83 10.78 17.70
N ALA A 72 10.27 9.52 17.62
CA ALA A 72 11.39 9.12 16.79
C ALA A 72 11.11 9.35 15.29
N LEU A 73 9.90 9.03 14.82
CA LEU A 73 9.48 9.31 13.45
C LEU A 73 9.52 10.81 13.14
N ALA A 74 8.96 11.65 14.02
CA ALA A 74 8.96 13.10 13.83
C ALA A 74 10.38 13.65 13.73
N ALA A 75 11.27 13.27 14.65
CA ALA A 75 12.67 13.68 14.63
C ALA A 75 13.40 13.24 13.35
N TRP A 76 13.13 12.02 12.87
CA TRP A 76 13.72 11.52 11.63
C TRP A 76 13.21 12.29 10.40
N LEU A 77 11.92 12.61 10.33
CA LEU A 77 11.33 13.42 9.27
C LEU A 77 11.90 14.85 9.25
N ASP A 78 12.08 15.46 10.43
CA ASP A 78 12.69 16.80 10.57
C ASP A 78 14.15 16.81 10.13
N PHE A 79 14.89 15.74 10.41
CA PHE A 79 16.28 15.59 9.99
C PHE A 79 16.42 15.33 8.48
N ARG A 80 15.56 14.46 7.91
CA ARG A 80 15.69 13.98 6.54
C ARG A 80 15.06 14.92 5.51
N GLY A 81 13.86 15.42 5.81
CA GLY A 81 13.05 16.22 4.90
C GLY A 81 13.67 17.59 4.63
N ASN A 82 13.87 17.91 3.36
CA ASN A 82 14.14 19.28 2.92
C ASN A 82 13.78 19.44 1.44
N ALA A 83 13.86 20.69 0.95
CA ALA A 83 13.46 21.04 -0.40
C ALA A 83 14.16 20.25 -1.52
N LYS A 84 15.33 19.63 -1.27
CA LYS A 84 16.09 18.85 -2.26
C LYS A 84 16.06 17.34 -2.00
N ARG A 85 15.49 16.90 -0.89
CA ARG A 85 15.45 15.49 -0.46
C ARG A 85 14.03 15.17 -0.04
N ALA A 86 13.22 14.83 -1.03
CA ALA A 86 11.83 14.49 -0.82
C ALA A 86 11.69 13.18 -0.02
N VAL A 87 10.79 13.17 0.95
CA VAL A 87 10.36 12.00 1.71
C VAL A 87 8.87 11.80 1.45
N PHE A 88 8.52 10.71 0.79
CA PHE A 88 7.15 10.30 0.54
C PHE A 88 6.75 9.28 1.61
N VAL A 89 5.82 9.62 2.50
CA VAL A 89 5.38 8.74 3.59
C VAL A 89 4.06 8.10 3.20
N LEU A 90 4.02 6.78 3.11
CA LEU A 90 2.78 6.05 2.79
C LEU A 90 2.08 5.66 4.10
N LEU A 91 0.80 6.01 4.20
CA LEU A 91 -0.05 5.78 5.35
C LEU A 91 -1.31 5.03 4.94
N ASN A 92 -1.94 4.33 5.89
CA ASN A 92 -3.30 3.84 5.74
C ASN A 92 -4.06 3.95 7.07
N THR A 93 -5.31 3.51 7.06
CA THR A 93 -6.18 3.55 8.25
C THR A 93 -5.73 2.62 9.38
N GLN A 94 -4.84 1.67 9.09
CA GLN A 94 -4.26 0.75 10.07
C GLN A 94 -2.96 1.29 10.69
N THR A 95 -2.33 2.30 10.07
CA THR A 95 -1.22 3.02 10.70
C THR A 95 -1.74 3.70 11.97
N SER A 96 -1.07 3.45 13.10
CA SER A 96 -1.51 4.02 14.38
C SER A 96 -1.66 5.55 14.35
N SER A 97 -2.65 6.07 15.09
CA SER A 97 -3.01 7.49 15.07
C SER A 97 -1.87 8.40 15.54
N SER A 98 -1.03 7.95 16.48
CA SER A 98 0.18 8.62 16.94
C SER A 98 1.18 8.82 15.80
N LEU A 99 1.45 7.79 15.00
CA LEU A 99 2.34 7.86 13.84
C LEU A 99 1.75 8.73 12.72
N ARG A 100 0.45 8.59 12.44
CA ARG A 100 -0.25 9.44 11.45
C ARG A 100 -0.13 10.91 11.84
N GLN A 101 -0.42 11.27 13.09
CA GLN A 101 -0.28 12.64 13.59
C GLN A 101 1.16 13.14 13.52
N ALA A 102 2.14 12.30 13.86
CA ALA A 102 3.55 12.67 13.74
C ALA A 102 3.92 12.97 12.28
N ALA A 103 3.44 12.18 11.31
CA ALA A 103 3.73 12.36 9.89
C ALA A 103 3.01 13.58 9.28
N THR A 104 1.74 13.84 9.64
CA THR A 104 0.90 14.90 9.06
C THR A 104 0.82 16.18 9.91
N ALA A 105 1.73 16.37 10.86
CA ALA A 105 1.74 17.51 11.77
C ALA A 105 1.74 18.87 11.03
N ALA A 106 0.92 19.81 11.52
CA ALA A 106 0.87 21.18 11.01
C ALA A 106 1.75 22.13 11.86
N PRO A 107 2.45 23.13 11.26
CA PRO A 107 2.60 23.31 9.82
C PRO A 107 3.42 22.16 9.21
N GLY A 108 3.05 21.70 8.01
CA GLY A 108 3.71 20.57 7.35
C GLY A 108 5.24 20.75 7.23
N ARG A 109 5.95 19.65 6.98
CA ARG A 109 7.42 19.66 6.92
C ARG A 109 7.94 19.89 5.49
N PRO A 110 8.89 20.82 5.28
CA PRO A 110 9.50 21.01 3.97
C PRO A 110 10.10 19.70 3.40
N GLY A 111 9.70 19.33 2.19
CA GLY A 111 10.20 18.12 1.53
C GLY A 111 9.59 16.82 2.05
N VAL A 112 8.60 16.84 2.93
CA VAL A 112 7.82 15.66 3.32
C VAL A 112 6.46 15.73 2.66
N LEU A 113 6.03 14.64 2.04
CA LEU A 113 4.70 14.48 1.47
C LEU A 113 4.11 13.16 1.96
N THR A 114 2.92 13.23 2.55
CA THR A 114 2.18 12.06 3.00
C THR A 114 1.18 11.63 1.94
N LEU A 115 1.04 10.31 1.75
CA LEU A 115 0.10 9.71 0.80
C LEU A 115 -0.73 8.64 1.49
N GLU A 116 -2.03 8.60 1.20
CA GLU A 116 -2.90 7.51 1.65
C GLU A 116 -4.03 7.20 0.66
N SER A 117 -4.66 6.04 0.81
CA SER A 117 -5.85 5.68 0.06
C SER A 117 -7.06 6.52 0.46
N ALA A 118 -7.96 6.76 -0.49
CA ALA A 118 -9.16 7.55 -0.27
C ALA A 118 -10.03 6.98 0.85
N SER A 119 -10.27 7.79 1.88
CA SER A 119 -11.16 7.46 2.99
C SER A 119 -11.82 8.72 3.54
N ARG A 120 -12.91 8.55 4.30
CA ARG A 120 -13.60 9.68 4.96
C ARG A 120 -12.74 10.40 6.01
N HIS A 121 -11.65 9.77 6.45
CA HIS A 121 -10.76 10.27 7.49
C HIS A 121 -9.33 10.44 6.97
N ALA A 122 -9.18 10.65 5.66
CA ALA A 122 -7.89 10.96 5.06
C ALA A 122 -7.41 12.34 5.56
N THR A 123 -6.19 12.36 6.06
CA THR A 123 -5.46 13.52 6.60
C THR A 123 -4.13 13.77 5.89
N ALA A 124 -3.73 12.88 4.97
CA ALA A 124 -2.50 13.00 4.20
C ALA A 124 -2.57 14.13 3.18
N ASP A 125 -1.41 14.61 2.74
CA ASP A 125 -1.28 15.68 1.75
C ASP A 125 -1.86 15.28 0.39
N ILE A 126 -1.75 13.99 0.04
CA ILE A 126 -2.22 13.44 -1.23
C ILE A 126 -3.06 12.19 -0.99
N THR A 127 -4.32 12.26 -1.41
CA THR A 127 -5.24 11.13 -1.39
C THR A 127 -5.24 10.42 -2.74
N VAL A 128 -5.11 9.09 -2.75
CA VAL A 128 -5.09 8.26 -3.95
C VAL A 128 -6.42 7.52 -4.10
N ALA A 129 -7.01 7.57 -5.29
CA ALA A 129 -8.28 6.91 -5.61
C ALA A 129 -8.10 5.39 -5.77
N ILE A 130 -8.05 4.69 -4.65
CA ILE A 130 -8.02 3.22 -4.55
C ILE A 130 -8.82 2.82 -3.30
N SER A 131 -9.50 1.67 -3.34
CA SER A 131 -10.21 1.20 -2.15
C SER A 131 -9.23 0.72 -1.07
N PRO A 132 -9.57 0.83 0.23
CA PRO A 132 -8.74 0.29 1.31
C PRO A 132 -8.46 -1.21 1.19
N THR A 133 -9.38 -1.96 0.58
CA THR A 133 -9.24 -3.39 0.32
C THR A 133 -8.22 -3.70 -0.77
N GLU A 134 -8.19 -2.91 -1.85
CA GLU A 134 -7.19 -3.06 -2.91
C GLU A 134 -5.80 -2.61 -2.45
N ASP A 135 -5.71 -1.50 -1.70
CA ASP A 135 -4.46 -1.06 -1.08
C ASP A 135 -3.91 -2.13 -0.13
N ARG A 136 -4.76 -2.73 0.71
CA ARG A 136 -4.38 -3.87 1.56
C ARG A 136 -3.91 -5.08 0.74
N ARG A 137 -4.62 -5.43 -0.34
CA ARG A 137 -4.25 -6.55 -1.21
C ARG A 137 -2.88 -6.34 -1.86
N ALA A 138 -2.59 -5.12 -2.33
CA ALA A 138 -1.28 -4.78 -2.90
C ALA A 138 -0.16 -4.80 -1.84
N TYR A 139 -0.44 -4.26 -0.65
CA TYR A 139 0.46 -4.34 0.49
C TYR A 139 0.82 -5.79 0.82
N ASP A 140 -0.17 -6.66 0.93
CA ASP A 140 0.03 -8.08 1.27
C ASP A 140 0.71 -8.84 0.12
N ALA A 141 0.47 -8.47 -1.15
CA ALA A 141 1.14 -9.08 -2.28
C ALA A 141 2.66 -8.85 -2.23
N LEU A 142 3.11 -7.65 -1.86
CA LEU A 142 4.53 -7.35 -1.64
C LEU A 142 5.11 -8.18 -0.49
N GLU A 143 4.36 -8.32 0.61
CA GLU A 143 4.75 -9.13 1.77
C GLU A 143 4.95 -10.61 1.39
N ASN A 144 4.11 -11.10 0.47
CA ASN A 144 4.16 -12.47 -0.03
C ASN A 144 5.13 -12.65 -1.22
N GLY A 145 6.04 -11.69 -1.46
CA GLY A 145 7.13 -11.82 -2.42
C GLY A 145 6.82 -11.40 -3.85
N THR A 146 5.69 -10.73 -4.11
CA THR A 146 5.44 -10.10 -5.42
C THR A 146 6.50 -9.01 -5.64
N ALA A 147 7.12 -8.97 -6.82
CA ALA A 147 8.14 -7.98 -7.10
C ALA A 147 7.52 -6.56 -7.12
N ILE A 148 8.20 -5.59 -6.51
CA ILE A 148 7.71 -4.20 -6.44
C ILE A 148 7.45 -3.60 -7.83
N ALA A 149 8.23 -4.01 -8.83
CA ALA A 149 8.10 -3.57 -10.21
C ALA A 149 6.74 -3.96 -10.80
N ASP A 150 6.24 -5.15 -10.48
CA ASP A 150 4.96 -5.66 -10.96
C ASP A 150 3.79 -4.93 -10.30
N LEU A 151 3.96 -4.48 -9.05
CA LEU A 151 2.94 -3.73 -8.31
C LEU A 151 2.80 -2.28 -8.77
N ILE A 152 3.86 -1.66 -9.32
CA ILE A 152 3.86 -0.26 -9.78
C ILE A 152 3.70 -0.12 -11.30
N ALA A 153 3.84 -1.22 -12.04
CA ALA A 153 3.60 -1.29 -13.47
C ALA A 153 2.12 -1.56 -13.75
N ALA A 154 1.25 -0.60 -13.40
CA ALA A 154 -0.11 -0.64 -13.92
C ALA A 154 -0.04 -0.45 -15.44
N GLU A 155 -0.22 -1.53 -16.21
CA GLU A 155 -0.53 -1.39 -17.63
C GLU A 155 -1.88 -0.67 -17.73
N PRO A 156 -1.95 0.53 -18.32
CA PRO A 156 -3.24 1.16 -18.55
C PRO A 156 -4.00 0.29 -19.54
N HIS A 157 -4.93 -0.53 -19.03
CA HIS A 157 -5.82 -1.30 -19.87
C HIS A 157 -6.75 -0.31 -20.58
N LYS A 158 -6.35 0.13 -21.76
CA LYS A 158 -7.24 0.86 -22.65
C LYS A 158 -8.27 -0.14 -23.14
N GLU A 159 -9.50 0.00 -22.66
CA GLU A 159 -10.63 -0.73 -23.23
C GLU A 159 -10.68 -0.43 -24.73
N ARG A 160 -10.51 -1.48 -25.54
CA ARG A 160 -10.61 -1.37 -26.99
C ARG A 160 -12.09 -1.34 -27.31
N HIS A 161 -12.67 -0.15 -27.35
CA HIS A 161 -13.94 0.03 -28.03
C HIS A 161 -13.69 -0.28 -29.52
N ASP A 162 -14.09 -1.47 -29.96
CA ASP A 162 -14.16 -1.75 -31.38
C ASP A 162 -15.32 -0.94 -31.97
N GLU A 163 -15.17 -0.50 -33.22
CA GLU A 163 -16.20 0.31 -33.90
C GLU A 163 -17.54 -0.47 -33.99
N ALA A 164 -17.49 -1.80 -33.93
CA ALA A 164 -18.64 -2.69 -33.93
C ALA A 164 -19.45 -2.65 -32.62
N ALA A 165 -18.81 -2.49 -31.45
CA ALA A 165 -19.48 -2.29 -30.16
C ALA A 165 -20.11 -0.90 -30.11
N LEU A 166 -19.40 0.13 -30.60
CA LEU A 166 -19.94 1.49 -30.69
C LEU A 166 -21.15 1.58 -31.66
N ALA A 167 -21.13 0.81 -32.75
CA ALA A 167 -22.27 0.72 -33.67
C ALA A 167 -23.49 0.03 -33.04
N ARG A 168 -23.28 -1.02 -32.24
CA ARG A 168 -24.35 -1.72 -31.51
C ARG A 168 -24.99 -0.85 -30.43
N ASP A 169 -24.20 -0.16 -29.63
CA ASP A 169 -24.71 0.78 -28.61
C ASP A 169 -25.52 1.93 -29.24
N ARG A 170 -25.16 2.36 -30.44
CA ARG A 170 -25.88 3.41 -31.17
C ARG A 170 -27.22 2.94 -31.72
N LEU A 171 -27.36 1.65 -32.03
CA LEU A 171 -28.57 1.03 -32.57
C LEU A 171 -29.50 0.50 -31.46
N ALA A 172 -28.99 0.28 -30.24
CA ALA A 172 -29.77 -0.18 -29.09
C ALA A 172 -31.04 0.65 -28.79
N PRO A 173 -31.04 2.00 -28.80
CA PRO A 173 -32.27 2.76 -28.62
C PRO A 173 -33.26 2.60 -29.78
N ALA A 174 -32.80 2.29 -31.00
CA ALA A 174 -33.67 2.10 -32.17
C ALA A 174 -34.26 0.69 -32.25
N GLN A 175 -33.64 -0.31 -31.62
CA GLN A 175 -34.18 -1.67 -31.52
C GLN A 175 -35.19 -1.81 -30.38
N ALA A 176 -34.99 -1.08 -29.27
CA ALA A 176 -35.96 -1.05 -28.17
C ALA A 176 -37.33 -0.48 -28.58
N GLU A 177 -37.37 0.46 -29.53
CA GLU A 177 -38.63 1.01 -30.07
C GLU A 177 -39.26 0.15 -31.18
N ALA A 178 -38.53 -0.84 -31.74
CA ALA A 178 -39.03 -1.72 -32.79
C ALA A 178 -39.63 -3.04 -32.25
N ASP A 179 -39.29 -3.41 -31.02
CA ASP A 179 -39.74 -4.65 -30.38
C ASP A 179 -41.06 -4.51 -29.60
N GLU A 180 -41.66 -3.31 -29.51
CA GLU A 180 -42.96 -3.11 -28.82
C GLU A 180 -44.19 -3.51 -29.66
N ASP A 181 -44.02 -3.86 -30.95
CA ASP A 181 -45.13 -4.17 -31.88
C ASP A 181 -45.18 -5.64 -32.41
N ALA A 182 -44.48 -6.58 -31.77
CA ALA A 182 -44.56 -8.00 -32.14
C ALA A 182 -45.13 -8.87 -31.01
N ASP A 183 -46.46 -9.03 -30.99
CA ASP A 183 -47.19 -9.99 -30.14
C ASP A 183 -47.27 -11.40 -30.77
N VAL A 184 -47.37 -12.39 -29.89
CA VAL A 184 -47.82 -13.79 -30.03
C VAL A 184 -46.77 -14.91 -30.28
N GLY A 185 -46.46 -15.62 -29.17
CA GLY A 185 -46.62 -17.07 -29.10
C GLY A 185 -45.39 -17.96 -29.28
N GLY A 186 -44.91 -18.57 -28.19
CA GLY A 186 -43.96 -19.68 -28.24
C GLY A 186 -43.41 -20.07 -26.88
N ASP A 187 -44.03 -21.05 -26.24
CA ASP A 187 -43.54 -21.72 -25.03
C ASP A 187 -42.38 -22.65 -25.41
N GLU A 188 -41.13 -22.20 -25.21
CA GLU A 188 -39.96 -23.08 -25.11
C GLU A 188 -39.07 -22.60 -23.96
N ALA A 189 -38.93 -23.47 -22.96
CA ALA A 189 -37.98 -23.34 -21.87
C ALA A 189 -36.54 -23.34 -22.42
N SER A 190 -36.09 -22.16 -22.84
CA SER A 190 -34.70 -21.91 -23.24
C SER A 190 -33.85 -21.89 -21.97
N ALA A 191 -33.09 -22.96 -21.76
CA ALA A 191 -32.07 -23.04 -20.73
C ALA A 191 -31.13 -21.84 -20.89
N ALA A 192 -31.12 -20.96 -19.90
CA ALA A 192 -30.20 -19.82 -19.85
C ALA A 192 -28.77 -20.31 -20.09
N PRO A 193 -28.03 -19.72 -21.06
CA PRO A 193 -26.63 -20.08 -21.28
C PRO A 193 -25.87 -19.90 -19.97
N ALA A 194 -25.14 -20.93 -19.55
CA ALA A 194 -24.26 -20.86 -18.40
C ALA A 194 -23.35 -19.64 -18.55
N ALA A 195 -23.37 -18.76 -17.55
CA ALA A 195 -22.56 -17.55 -17.55
C ALA A 195 -21.08 -17.94 -17.81
N PRO A 196 -20.38 -17.22 -18.70
CA PRO A 196 -18.98 -17.49 -18.98
C PRO A 196 -18.18 -17.43 -17.66
N PRO A 197 -17.16 -18.30 -17.50
CA PRO A 197 -16.35 -18.33 -16.29
C PRO A 197 -15.79 -16.94 -16.00
N ALA A 198 -15.95 -16.48 -14.77
CA ALA A 198 -15.47 -15.17 -14.35
C ALA A 198 -13.96 -15.06 -14.67
N PRO A 199 -13.52 -13.92 -15.26
CA PRO A 199 -12.10 -13.73 -15.55
C PRO A 199 -11.27 -13.83 -14.27
N PRO A 200 -10.01 -14.29 -14.36
CA PRO A 200 -9.13 -14.37 -13.20
C PRO A 200 -9.00 -12.98 -12.54
N PRO A 201 -8.85 -12.92 -11.21
CA PRO A 201 -8.74 -11.66 -10.50
C PRO A 201 -7.51 -10.89 -11.01
N ALA A 202 -7.72 -9.65 -11.44
CA ALA A 202 -6.66 -8.78 -11.95
C ALA A 202 -5.49 -8.71 -10.95
N ALA A 203 -4.25 -8.69 -11.46
CA ALA A 203 -3.06 -8.58 -10.61
C ALA A 203 -3.16 -7.34 -9.71
N PRO A 204 -2.73 -7.43 -8.43
CA PRO A 204 -2.80 -6.30 -7.53
C PRO A 204 -1.85 -5.18 -7.99
N VAL A 205 -2.32 -3.93 -7.92
CA VAL A 205 -1.54 -2.73 -8.22
C VAL A 205 -1.45 -1.89 -6.95
N ASP A 206 -0.24 -1.47 -6.59
CA ASP A 206 -0.02 -0.55 -5.49
C ASP A 206 -0.09 0.90 -5.99
N ALA A 207 -1.32 1.41 -6.13
CA ALA A 207 -1.56 2.75 -6.64
C ALA A 207 -0.95 3.85 -5.75
N VAL A 208 -0.85 3.63 -4.44
CA VAL A 208 -0.29 4.59 -3.48
C VAL A 208 1.22 4.71 -3.68
N LEU A 209 1.93 3.58 -3.74
CA LEU A 209 3.35 3.55 -4.04
C LEU A 209 3.64 4.07 -5.46
N GLN A 210 2.84 3.66 -6.45
CA GLN A 210 2.97 4.14 -7.82
C GLN A 210 2.85 5.67 -7.90
N ARG A 211 1.93 6.27 -7.12
CA ARG A 211 1.79 7.73 -7.04
C ARG A 211 3.04 8.40 -6.48
N ALA A 212 3.65 7.84 -5.43
CA ALA A 212 4.91 8.36 -4.89
C ALA A 212 6.04 8.34 -5.94
N VAL A 213 6.16 7.25 -6.71
CA VAL A 213 7.12 7.14 -7.82
C VAL A 213 6.86 8.20 -8.90
N GLN A 214 5.60 8.41 -9.28
CA GLN A 214 5.22 9.42 -10.28
C GLN A 214 5.56 10.83 -9.80
N LEU A 215 5.25 11.17 -8.54
CA LEU A 215 5.57 12.47 -7.95
C LEU A 215 7.06 12.73 -7.91
N HIS A 216 7.85 11.75 -7.48
CA HIS A 216 9.31 11.83 -7.50
C HIS A 216 9.82 12.17 -8.92
N ARG A 217 9.40 11.39 -9.92
CA ARG A 217 9.82 11.61 -11.32
C ARG A 217 9.40 12.98 -11.84
N ALA A 218 8.22 13.45 -11.46
CA ALA A 218 7.75 14.79 -11.81
C ALA A 218 8.62 15.88 -11.17
N LEU A 219 8.97 15.76 -9.88
CA LEU A 219 9.83 16.72 -9.19
C LEU A 219 11.24 16.78 -9.79
N VAL A 220 11.81 15.63 -10.15
CA VAL A 220 13.10 15.55 -10.87
C VAL A 220 13.00 16.24 -12.23
N ALA A 221 11.96 15.93 -13.02
CA ALA A 221 11.77 16.54 -14.34
C ALA A 221 11.60 18.07 -14.26
N LEU A 222 10.97 18.57 -13.19
CA LEU A 222 10.81 19.99 -12.89
C LEU A 222 12.03 20.63 -12.24
N LYS A 223 13.13 19.88 -12.02
CA LYS A 223 14.36 20.33 -11.33
C LYS A 223 14.07 20.93 -9.95
N LYS A 224 13.09 20.36 -9.24
CA LYS A 224 12.72 20.76 -7.87
C LYS A 224 13.48 19.96 -6.83
N ILE A 225 13.94 18.76 -7.19
CA ILE A 225 14.86 17.92 -6.43
C ILE A 225 15.98 17.42 -7.35
#